data_AF-A0AA36GMB5-F1
#
_entry.id   AF-A0AA36GMB5-F1
#
_cell.length_a   1.000
_cell.length_b   1.000
_cell.length_c   1.000
_cell.angle_alpha   90.00
_cell.angle_beta   90.00
_cell.angle_gamma   90.00
#
_symmetry.space_group_name_H-M   'P 1'
#
loop_
_entity.id
_entity.type
_entity.pdbx_description
1 polymer ?
#
loop_
_entity_poly.entity_id
_entity_poly.type
_entity_poly.pdbx_seq_one_letter_code
_entity_poly.pdbx_strand_id
1 'polypeptide(L)'
;MVHRLTRGQDRRDQMKRLEQIQSEVRTIHCALQHQQETMDYLSKILEAVRDEIEEEETVAQNEARKLRKAINNLTTAIEAALKNLSLDVQSNAELLSEEGEGADAAPVKEETQPEDIGVESMEKGDDDAHMGQREAETIRNNQEYVEELMIEMEEAAPFEEPQVEEVQMEEPKMGENEAHADEPPKNEEAIERPQEARLRNEDLLSALQVEKKQTLQAIHDLNLLIDALEKEKTCGPRRYHKGEIRKDTERNMSCAFCSAVGYHYSDSCPEVPTGRERRELLEASNRCETCLEYCAGGNRCRKFYTKCFHCRETGHHSALCELPDRSREIFDQIEEAERSKQGNFQRLKQIDMEIQEHRQDPSH
;
A
#
# COMPACT_ATOMS: atom_id res chain seq x y z
N MET A 1 -24.61 41.89 -65.52
CA MET A 1 -24.07 42.43 -64.25
C MET A 1 -24.11 41.40 -63.12
N VAL A 2 -25.23 40.71 -62.89
CA VAL A 2 -25.45 39.74 -61.78
C VAL A 2 -24.33 38.71 -61.58
N HIS A 3 -23.84 38.05 -62.65
CA HIS A 3 -22.75 37.04 -62.56
C HIS A 3 -21.38 37.54 -62.03
N ARG A 4 -21.14 38.86 -61.91
CA ARG A 4 -19.91 39.37 -61.27
C ARG A 4 -20.02 39.43 -59.74
N LEU A 5 -21.22 39.53 -59.19
CA LEU A 5 -21.42 39.65 -57.74
C LEU A 5 -21.28 38.30 -57.03
N THR A 6 -21.83 37.23 -57.61
CA THR A 6 -21.78 35.88 -57.03
C THR A 6 -20.35 35.35 -56.88
N ARG A 7 -19.49 35.56 -57.89
CA ARG A 7 -18.04 35.22 -57.84
C ARG A 7 -17.27 35.95 -56.74
N GLY A 8 -17.78 37.09 -56.25
CA GLY A 8 -17.19 37.85 -55.14
C GLY A 8 -17.68 37.43 -53.76
N GLN A 9 -18.73 36.63 -53.66
CA GLN A 9 -19.18 36.01 -52.41
C GLN A 9 -18.47 34.67 -52.20
N ASP A 10 -18.51 33.79 -53.20
CA ASP A 10 -17.82 32.49 -53.20
C ASP A 10 -16.33 32.62 -52.81
N ARG A 11 -15.59 33.58 -53.37
CA ARG A 11 -14.19 33.86 -52.98
C ARG A 11 -14.01 34.30 -51.52
N ARG A 12 -14.97 35.00 -50.93
CA ARG A 12 -14.90 35.41 -49.51
C ARG A 12 -15.21 34.25 -48.58
N ASP A 13 -16.15 33.40 -48.95
CA ASP A 13 -16.49 32.20 -48.17
C ASP A 13 -15.38 31.14 -48.26
N GLN A 14 -14.71 31.03 -49.42
CA GLN A 14 -13.47 30.24 -49.57
C GLN A 14 -12.33 30.76 -48.68
N MET A 15 -12.10 32.08 -48.63
CA MET A 15 -11.08 32.65 -47.74
C MET A 15 -11.37 32.38 -46.26
N LYS A 16 -12.61 32.56 -45.81
CA LYS A 16 -13.02 32.23 -44.43
C LYS A 16 -12.82 30.76 -44.08
N ARG A 17 -13.14 29.84 -45.01
CA ARG A 17 -12.89 28.40 -44.82
C ARG A 17 -11.40 28.10 -44.71
N LEU A 18 -10.55 28.75 -45.51
CA LEU A 18 -9.09 28.60 -45.40
C LEU A 18 -8.55 29.15 -44.08
N GLU A 19 -9.04 30.31 -43.62
CA GLU A 19 -8.69 30.90 -42.31
C GLU A 19 -9.11 29.99 -41.15
N GLN A 20 -10.31 29.39 -41.22
CA GLN A 20 -10.79 28.41 -40.24
C GLN A 20 -9.91 27.15 -40.22
N ILE A 21 -9.66 26.53 -41.37
CA ILE A 21 -8.80 25.33 -41.48
C ILE A 21 -7.39 25.64 -40.96
N GLN A 22 -6.82 26.81 -41.28
CA GLN A 22 -5.52 27.22 -40.72
C GLN A 22 -5.55 27.40 -39.20
N SER A 23 -6.68 27.80 -38.62
CA SER A 23 -6.84 27.87 -37.17
C SER A 23 -6.91 26.48 -36.54
N GLU A 24 -7.72 25.59 -37.11
CA GLU A 24 -7.87 24.20 -36.66
C GLU A 24 -6.53 23.44 -36.74
N VAL A 25 -5.78 23.58 -37.84
CA VAL A 25 -4.43 23.00 -38.00
C VAL A 25 -3.45 23.52 -36.95
N ARG A 26 -3.50 24.82 -36.58
CA ARG A 26 -2.66 25.36 -35.49
C ARG A 26 -3.04 24.76 -34.13
N THR A 27 -4.33 24.61 -33.84
CA THR A 27 -4.79 23.98 -32.59
C THR A 27 -4.34 22.53 -32.51
N ILE A 28 -4.50 21.75 -33.59
CA ILE A 28 -4.05 20.36 -33.66
C ILE A 28 -2.52 20.26 -33.50
N HIS A 29 -1.76 21.14 -34.15
CA HIS A 29 -0.30 21.16 -34.01
C HIS A 29 0.15 21.44 -32.56
N CYS A 30 -0.49 22.40 -31.88
CA CYS A 30 -0.24 22.70 -30.47
C CYS A 30 -0.57 21.49 -29.57
N ALA A 31 -1.70 20.82 -29.79
CA ALA A 31 -2.08 19.61 -29.05
C ALA A 31 -1.09 18.46 -29.26
N LEU A 32 -0.64 18.23 -30.50
CA LEU A 32 0.38 17.21 -30.82
C LEU A 32 1.74 17.53 -30.19
N GLN A 33 2.15 18.81 -30.16
CA GLN A 33 3.37 19.22 -29.47
C GLN A 33 3.28 18.94 -27.96
N HIS A 34 2.17 19.31 -27.32
CA HIS A 34 1.97 19.04 -25.89
C HIS A 34 1.92 17.54 -25.57
N GLN A 35 1.31 16.73 -26.44
CA GLN A 35 1.37 15.27 -26.33
C GLN A 35 2.80 14.73 -26.44
N GLN A 36 3.61 15.23 -27.38
CA GLN A 36 5.02 14.84 -27.49
C GLN A 36 5.82 15.22 -26.24
N GLU A 37 5.68 16.44 -25.74
CA GLU A 37 6.34 16.91 -24.51
C GLU A 37 5.93 16.05 -23.29
N THR A 38 4.67 15.60 -23.25
CA THR A 38 4.16 14.68 -22.21
C THR A 38 4.75 13.28 -22.35
N MET A 39 4.87 12.73 -23.56
CA MET A 39 5.54 11.44 -23.80
C MET A 39 7.03 11.49 -23.45
N ASP A 40 7.72 12.58 -23.80
CA ASP A 40 9.14 12.78 -23.46
C ASP A 40 9.36 12.88 -21.95
N TYR A 41 8.41 13.50 -21.22
CA TYR A 41 8.43 13.56 -19.75
C TYR A 41 8.19 12.19 -19.11
N LEU A 42 7.18 11.45 -19.58
CA LEU A 42 6.89 10.09 -19.10
C LEU A 42 8.04 9.11 -19.41
N SER A 43 8.70 9.26 -20.56
CA SER A 43 9.85 8.44 -20.94
C SER A 43 11.01 8.60 -19.95
N LYS A 44 11.31 9.84 -19.53
CA LYS A 44 12.33 10.12 -18.51
C LYS A 44 11.99 9.55 -17.12
N ILE A 45 10.71 9.51 -16.76
CA ILE A 45 10.28 8.84 -15.51
C ILE A 45 10.51 7.33 -15.61
N LEU A 46 10.15 6.71 -16.75
CA LEU A 46 10.35 5.28 -16.97
C LEU A 46 11.84 4.88 -17.06
N GLU A 47 12.71 5.78 -17.52
CA GLU A 47 14.16 5.62 -17.45
C GLU A 47 14.65 5.68 -15.99
N ALA A 48 14.26 6.71 -15.22
CA ALA A 48 14.64 6.83 -13.81
C ALA A 48 14.20 5.62 -12.95
N VAL A 49 12.95 5.17 -13.11
CA VAL A 49 12.44 3.98 -12.40
C VAL A 49 13.17 2.70 -12.82
N ARG A 50 13.66 2.61 -14.07
CA ARG A 50 14.49 1.47 -14.50
C ARG A 50 15.84 1.49 -13.80
N ASP A 51 16.50 2.64 -13.74
CA ASP A 51 17.80 2.80 -13.10
C ASP A 51 17.70 2.45 -11.59
N GLU A 52 16.61 2.86 -10.91
CA GLU A 52 16.30 2.49 -9.52
C GLU A 52 16.15 0.97 -9.34
N ILE A 53 15.40 0.29 -10.23
CA ILE A 53 15.23 -1.16 -10.21
C ILE A 53 16.57 -1.90 -10.45
N GLU A 54 17.39 -1.41 -11.38
CA GLU A 54 18.72 -1.99 -11.63
C GLU A 54 19.64 -1.84 -10.41
N GLU A 55 19.61 -0.69 -9.72
CA GLU A 55 20.37 -0.49 -8.47
C GLU A 55 19.90 -1.46 -7.37
N GLU A 56 18.59 -1.55 -7.10
CA GLU A 56 18.03 -2.48 -6.11
C GLU A 56 18.36 -3.95 -6.44
N GLU A 57 18.30 -4.37 -7.71
CA GLU A 57 18.68 -5.72 -8.11
C GLU A 57 20.16 -5.99 -7.78
N THR A 58 21.07 -5.03 -8.04
CA THR A 58 22.47 -5.21 -7.68
C THR A 58 22.70 -5.32 -6.16
N VAL A 59 21.91 -4.61 -5.34
CA VAL A 59 21.94 -4.72 -3.88
C VAL A 59 21.47 -6.12 -3.47
N ALA A 60 20.30 -6.56 -3.93
CA ALA A 60 19.72 -7.87 -3.63
C ALA A 60 20.66 -9.03 -4.05
N GLN A 61 21.25 -8.96 -5.23
CA GLN A 61 22.25 -9.94 -5.69
C GLN A 61 23.49 -9.97 -4.78
N ASN A 62 23.96 -8.81 -4.32
CA ASN A 62 25.08 -8.72 -3.39
C ASN A 62 24.76 -9.33 -2.02
N GLU A 63 23.54 -9.15 -1.51
CA GLU A 63 23.10 -9.74 -0.25
C GLU A 63 22.90 -11.25 -0.35
N ALA A 64 22.25 -11.73 -1.41
CA ALA A 64 22.16 -13.15 -1.72
C ALA A 64 23.55 -13.81 -1.80
N ARG A 65 24.56 -13.11 -2.35
CA ARG A 65 25.96 -13.55 -2.37
C ARG A 65 26.60 -13.57 -0.98
N LYS A 66 26.29 -12.63 -0.08
CA LYS A 66 26.74 -12.66 1.34
C LYS A 66 26.12 -13.87 2.06
N LEU A 67 24.81 -14.08 1.93
CA LEU A 67 24.08 -15.19 2.55
C LEU A 67 24.59 -16.55 2.08
N ARG A 68 24.79 -16.75 0.77
CA ARG A 68 25.38 -18.00 0.24
C ARG A 68 26.76 -18.30 0.82
N LYS A 69 27.60 -17.28 1.04
CA LYS A 69 28.90 -17.46 1.72
C LYS A 69 28.74 -17.86 3.20
N ALA A 70 27.80 -17.24 3.91
CA ALA A 70 27.51 -17.60 5.30
C ALA A 70 27.01 -19.04 5.44
N ILE A 71 26.10 -19.47 4.56
CA ILE A 71 25.60 -20.85 4.48
C ILE A 71 26.76 -21.81 4.25
N ASN A 72 27.61 -21.58 3.23
CA ASN A 72 28.74 -22.46 2.95
C ASN A 72 29.71 -22.59 4.14
N ASN A 73 30.01 -21.47 4.82
CA ASN A 73 30.86 -21.49 6.01
C ASN A 73 30.25 -22.32 7.15
N LEU A 74 28.94 -22.21 7.37
CA LEU A 74 28.22 -23.00 8.37
C LEU A 74 28.20 -24.49 8.01
N THR A 75 27.96 -24.84 6.73
CA THR A 75 28.02 -26.23 6.25
C THR A 75 29.39 -26.85 6.52
N THR A 76 30.49 -26.17 6.16
CA THR A 76 31.85 -26.65 6.45
C THR A 76 32.13 -26.78 7.95
N ALA A 77 31.60 -25.89 8.79
CA ALA A 77 31.74 -25.99 10.25
C ALA A 77 30.97 -27.20 10.82
N ILE A 78 29.77 -27.48 10.32
CA ILE A 78 28.96 -28.65 10.69
C ILE A 78 29.66 -29.94 10.25
N GLU A 79 30.16 -30.02 9.01
CA GLU A 79 30.91 -31.18 8.50
C GLU A 79 32.16 -31.45 9.35
N ALA A 80 32.90 -30.42 9.76
CA ALA A 80 34.05 -30.54 10.65
C ALA A 80 33.65 -31.04 12.05
N ALA A 81 32.57 -30.52 12.63
CA ALA A 81 32.05 -30.96 13.92
C ALA A 81 31.59 -32.43 13.90
N LEU A 82 30.84 -32.83 12.86
CA LEU A 82 30.41 -34.22 12.65
C LEU A 82 31.61 -35.17 12.49
N LYS A 83 32.66 -34.75 11.79
CA LYS A 83 33.89 -35.52 11.63
C LYS A 83 34.62 -35.72 12.97
N ASN A 84 34.69 -34.69 13.82
CA ASN A 84 35.29 -34.80 15.15
C ASN A 84 34.48 -35.76 16.04
N LEU A 85 33.15 -35.60 16.10
CA LEU A 85 32.27 -36.52 16.84
C LEU A 85 32.40 -37.98 16.36
N SER A 86 32.59 -38.19 15.06
CA SER A 86 32.83 -39.53 14.51
C SER A 86 34.15 -40.15 14.98
N LEU A 87 35.19 -39.35 15.25
CA LEU A 87 36.46 -39.82 15.81
C LEU A 87 36.33 -40.12 17.31
N ASP A 88 35.65 -39.25 18.06
CA ASP A 88 35.41 -39.43 19.49
C ASP A 88 34.59 -40.71 19.77
N VAL A 89 33.57 -41.00 18.95
CA VAL A 89 32.79 -42.25 19.04
C VAL A 89 33.66 -43.48 18.74
N GLN A 90 34.62 -43.39 17.80
CA GLN A 90 35.54 -44.50 17.52
C GLN A 90 36.51 -44.73 18.69
N SER A 91 37.09 -43.69 19.29
CA SER A 91 37.98 -43.85 20.45
C SER A 91 37.25 -44.35 21.70
N ASN A 92 36.01 -43.90 21.93
CA ASN A 92 35.21 -44.36 23.07
C ASN A 92 34.72 -45.81 22.89
N ALA A 93 34.53 -46.27 21.64
CA ALA A 93 34.18 -47.66 21.37
C ALA A 93 35.34 -48.65 21.65
N GLU A 94 36.61 -48.22 21.54
CA GLU A 94 37.75 -49.01 22.02
C GLU A 94 37.80 -49.07 23.55
N LEU A 95 37.62 -47.94 24.25
CA LEU A 95 37.67 -47.89 25.72
C LEU A 95 36.53 -48.67 26.41
N LEU A 96 35.31 -48.63 25.86
CA LEU A 96 34.16 -49.38 26.38
C LEU A 96 34.27 -50.91 26.20
N SER A 97 35.34 -51.40 25.58
CA SER A 97 35.64 -52.84 25.55
C SER A 97 36.43 -53.35 26.76
N GLU A 98 36.98 -52.47 27.61
CA GLU A 98 37.88 -52.85 28.72
C GLU A 98 37.29 -52.64 30.13
N GLU A 99 36.31 -51.75 30.34
CA GLU A 99 35.80 -51.44 31.70
C GLU A 99 34.33 -51.81 31.93
N GLY A 100 34.13 -52.85 32.73
CA GLY A 100 32.86 -53.14 33.40
C GLY A 100 32.91 -52.80 34.89
N GLU A 101 31.73 -52.60 35.48
CA GLU A 101 31.44 -52.45 36.93
C GLU A 101 31.86 -51.12 37.61
N GLY A 102 30.90 -50.21 37.74
CA GLY A 102 30.98 -49.05 38.66
C GLY A 102 29.77 -48.12 38.56
N ALA A 103 29.03 -47.94 39.65
CA ALA A 103 27.84 -47.08 39.71
C ALA A 103 28.06 -45.88 40.65
N ASP A 104 27.45 -44.73 40.34
CA ASP A 104 26.63 -43.91 41.27
C ASP A 104 26.14 -42.60 40.63
N ALA A 105 25.08 -42.00 41.18
CA ALA A 105 24.37 -40.83 40.60
C ALA A 105 24.18 -39.67 41.60
N ALA A 106 24.17 -38.42 41.12
CA ALA A 106 23.86 -37.21 41.92
C ALA A 106 23.28 -36.04 41.07
N PRO A 107 22.37 -35.18 41.60
CA PRO A 107 21.70 -34.08 40.87
C PRO A 107 22.12 -32.65 41.30
N VAL A 108 21.80 -31.61 40.50
CA VAL A 108 22.09 -30.17 40.73
C VAL A 108 20.89 -29.24 40.35
N LYS A 109 20.83 -28.01 40.88
CA LYS A 109 19.64 -27.09 40.99
C LYS A 109 19.81 -25.65 40.44
N GLU A 110 18.65 -24.97 40.19
CA GLU A 110 18.13 -23.59 40.52
C GLU A 110 19.08 -22.34 40.60
N GLU A 111 18.72 -21.05 40.34
CA GLU A 111 17.63 -20.25 39.69
C GLU A 111 18.11 -18.75 39.59
N THR A 112 17.56 -17.84 38.75
CA THR A 112 17.61 -16.35 38.97
C THR A 112 16.64 -15.46 38.13
N GLN A 113 16.33 -14.23 38.60
CA GLN A 113 15.34 -13.24 38.08
C GLN A 113 15.87 -11.75 38.06
N PRO A 114 15.16 -10.74 37.48
CA PRO A 114 15.57 -9.31 37.39
C PRO A 114 14.64 -8.22 38.04
N GLU A 115 15.02 -6.92 38.03
CA GLU A 115 14.36 -5.75 38.68
C GLU A 115 13.97 -4.55 37.75
N ASP A 116 13.36 -3.47 38.30
CA ASP A 116 12.48 -2.43 37.68
C ASP A 116 12.71 -0.96 38.20
N ILE A 117 12.33 0.13 37.48
CA ILE A 117 12.53 1.58 37.83
C ILE A 117 11.43 2.55 37.29
N GLY A 118 11.03 3.60 38.05
CA GLY A 118 9.93 4.58 37.73
C GLY A 118 10.28 6.09 37.52
N VAL A 119 9.26 7.00 37.58
CA VAL A 119 9.20 8.38 36.99
C VAL A 119 8.50 9.45 37.89
N GLU A 120 8.78 10.77 37.73
CA GLU A 120 8.11 11.92 38.44
C GLU A 120 7.85 13.20 37.53
N SER A 121 7.11 14.21 38.05
CA SER A 121 6.38 15.29 37.30
C SER A 121 6.44 16.72 37.92
N MET A 122 6.04 17.82 37.21
CA MET A 122 5.81 19.18 37.81
C MET A 122 4.89 20.19 37.02
N GLU A 123 4.68 21.43 37.53
CA GLU A 123 3.42 22.23 37.45
C GLU A 123 3.37 23.56 36.60
N LYS A 124 2.39 24.48 36.84
CA LYS A 124 1.78 25.48 35.90
C LYS A 124 1.49 26.89 36.49
N GLY A 125 1.18 27.91 35.65
CA GLY A 125 0.70 29.26 36.05
C GLY A 125 0.02 30.09 34.92
N ASP A 126 -0.67 31.20 35.25
CA ASP A 126 -1.68 31.90 34.39
C ASP A 126 -1.42 33.41 34.11
N ASP A 127 -1.97 33.96 33.00
CA ASP A 127 -2.12 35.40 32.68
C ASP A 127 -3.18 35.62 31.56
N ASP A 128 -4.23 36.43 31.75
CA ASP A 128 -5.40 36.47 30.83
C ASP A 128 -6.17 37.82 30.74
N ALA A 129 -5.61 38.84 30.06
CA ALA A 129 -6.29 40.16 29.91
C ALA A 129 -6.12 40.90 28.55
N HIS A 130 -5.38 40.35 27.58
CA HIS A 130 -5.01 41.06 26.33
C HIS A 130 -5.70 40.54 25.04
N MET A 131 -6.71 39.68 25.13
CA MET A 131 -7.31 38.99 23.97
C MET A 131 -8.19 39.86 23.06
N GLY A 132 -9.08 40.67 23.64
CA GLY A 132 -10.27 41.19 22.92
C GLY A 132 -10.04 42.12 21.72
N GLN A 133 -8.85 42.71 21.56
CA GLN A 133 -8.56 43.56 20.39
C GLN A 133 -8.03 42.76 19.17
N ARG A 134 -7.58 41.52 19.36
CA ARG A 134 -6.92 40.72 18.30
C ARG A 134 -7.88 39.82 17.51
N GLU A 135 -9.02 39.47 18.10
CA GLU A 135 -10.04 38.64 17.46
C GLU A 135 -10.77 39.40 16.32
N ALA A 136 -11.05 40.69 16.50
CA ALA A 136 -11.73 41.54 15.51
C ALA A 136 -10.93 41.81 14.22
N GLU A 137 -9.64 41.50 14.21
CA GLU A 137 -8.78 41.56 13.02
C GLU A 137 -8.70 40.20 12.33
N THR A 138 -8.64 39.12 13.11
CA THR A 138 -8.62 37.73 12.61
C THR A 138 -9.91 37.34 11.89
N ILE A 139 -11.08 37.85 12.35
CA ILE A 139 -12.38 37.56 11.73
C ILE A 139 -12.49 38.16 10.32
N ARG A 140 -11.93 39.35 10.07
CA ARG A 140 -12.00 40.02 8.75
C ARG A 140 -11.20 39.27 7.70
N ASN A 141 -9.97 38.87 8.02
CA ASN A 141 -9.11 38.13 7.08
C ASN A 141 -9.67 36.74 6.69
N ASN A 142 -10.55 36.17 7.51
CA ASN A 142 -11.22 34.90 7.18
C ASN A 142 -12.43 35.07 6.24
N GLN A 143 -12.95 36.27 6.01
CA GLN A 143 -14.08 36.48 5.08
C GLN A 143 -13.63 36.51 3.62
N GLU A 144 -12.53 37.21 3.30
CA GLU A 144 -11.97 37.26 1.94
C GLU A 144 -11.63 35.85 1.40
N TYR A 145 -11.10 34.97 2.26
CA TYR A 145 -10.77 33.57 1.91
C TYR A 145 -12.00 32.69 1.59
N VAL A 146 -13.18 33.04 2.10
CA VAL A 146 -14.42 32.28 1.83
C VAL A 146 -15.06 32.71 0.52
N GLU A 147 -14.96 33.99 0.15
CA GLU A 147 -15.46 34.48 -1.15
C GLU A 147 -14.66 33.91 -2.32
N GLU A 148 -13.33 33.80 -2.19
CA GLU A 148 -12.45 33.20 -3.22
C GLU A 148 -12.78 31.71 -3.47
N LEU A 149 -13.04 30.95 -2.40
CA LEU A 149 -13.43 29.53 -2.45
C LEU A 149 -14.82 29.27 -3.06
N MET A 150 -15.74 30.23 -2.99
CA MET A 150 -17.06 30.07 -3.62
C MET A 150 -17.00 30.24 -5.14
N ILE A 151 -16.07 31.05 -5.65
CA ILE A 151 -15.89 31.27 -7.09
C ILE A 151 -15.35 30.01 -7.77
N GLU A 152 -14.36 29.33 -7.17
CA GLU A 152 -13.81 28.07 -7.71
C GLU A 152 -14.84 26.93 -7.80
N MET A 153 -15.87 26.94 -6.94
CA MET A 153 -16.93 25.92 -6.95
C MET A 153 -18.00 26.18 -8.02
N GLU A 154 -18.17 27.41 -8.50
CA GLU A 154 -19.21 27.76 -9.48
C GLU A 154 -18.75 27.53 -10.93
N GLU A 155 -17.43 27.43 -11.18
CA GLU A 155 -16.86 27.07 -12.50
C GLU A 155 -16.81 25.55 -12.76
N ALA A 156 -17.02 24.71 -11.73
CA ALA A 156 -17.04 23.25 -11.85
C ALA A 156 -18.40 22.74 -12.36
N ALA A 157 -18.56 22.69 -13.69
CA ALA A 157 -19.79 22.23 -14.34
C ALA A 157 -20.21 20.79 -13.93
N PRO A 158 -21.52 20.49 -13.78
CA PRO A 158 -21.97 19.15 -13.40
C PRO A 158 -21.70 18.12 -14.50
N PHE A 159 -21.14 16.98 -14.11
CA PHE A 159 -20.93 15.82 -14.98
C PHE A 159 -22.25 15.05 -15.11
N GLU A 160 -22.84 14.97 -16.30
CA GLU A 160 -24.04 14.16 -16.55
C GLU A 160 -23.68 12.67 -16.49
N GLU A 161 -24.29 11.94 -15.55
CA GLU A 161 -24.09 10.50 -15.41
C GLU A 161 -24.65 9.73 -16.62
N PRO A 162 -23.91 8.77 -17.20
CA PRO A 162 -24.44 7.93 -18.29
C PRO A 162 -25.50 6.97 -17.74
N GLN A 163 -26.71 7.02 -18.31
CA GLN A 163 -27.76 6.04 -18.00
C GLN A 163 -27.36 4.66 -18.53
N VAL A 164 -27.31 3.66 -17.65
CA VAL A 164 -26.99 2.28 -17.99
C VAL A 164 -28.27 1.53 -18.34
N GLU A 165 -28.42 1.07 -19.58
CA GLU A 165 -29.59 0.25 -19.98
C GLU A 165 -29.49 -1.17 -19.39
N GLU A 166 -30.59 -1.65 -18.79
CA GLU A 166 -30.69 -3.01 -18.25
C GLU A 166 -30.65 -4.06 -19.38
N VAL A 167 -29.53 -4.77 -19.50
CA VAL A 167 -29.44 -5.95 -20.39
C VAL A 167 -30.03 -7.17 -19.67
N GLN A 168 -31.27 -7.51 -20.00
CA GLN A 168 -31.92 -8.75 -19.53
C GLN A 168 -31.24 -9.98 -20.17
N MET A 169 -30.58 -10.80 -19.36
CA MET A 169 -30.09 -12.11 -19.79
C MET A 169 -31.21 -13.15 -19.72
N GLU A 170 -31.65 -13.67 -20.87
CA GLU A 170 -32.58 -14.81 -20.94
C GLU A 170 -31.88 -16.13 -20.60
N GLU A 171 -32.55 -17.00 -19.84
CA GLU A 171 -32.07 -18.34 -19.51
C GLU A 171 -32.11 -19.29 -20.73
N PRO A 172 -31.05 -20.10 -20.98
CA PRO A 172 -31.07 -21.09 -22.04
C PRO A 172 -31.96 -22.28 -21.66
N LYS A 173 -33.06 -22.46 -22.39
CA LYS A 173 -33.96 -23.62 -22.25
C LYS A 173 -33.23 -24.91 -22.64
N MET A 174 -33.13 -25.86 -21.70
CA MET A 174 -32.67 -27.21 -22.02
C MET A 174 -33.71 -27.92 -22.91
N GLY A 175 -33.29 -28.33 -24.10
CA GLY A 175 -34.10 -29.14 -25.00
C GLY A 175 -34.00 -30.62 -24.65
N GLU A 176 -35.15 -31.27 -24.49
CA GLU A 176 -35.26 -32.73 -24.41
C GLU A 176 -34.91 -33.34 -25.78
N ASN A 177 -33.95 -34.27 -25.81
CA ASN A 177 -33.65 -35.10 -26.97
C ASN A 177 -33.56 -36.56 -26.52
N GLU A 178 -34.65 -37.30 -26.70
CA GLU A 178 -34.64 -38.77 -26.69
C GLU A 178 -34.01 -39.26 -28.01
N ALA A 179 -32.94 -40.05 -27.96
CA ALA A 179 -32.56 -40.93 -29.07
C ALA A 179 -31.67 -42.10 -28.65
N HIS A 180 -32.18 -43.30 -28.95
CA HIS A 180 -31.50 -44.58 -29.18
C HIS A 180 -30.52 -45.17 -28.14
N ALA A 181 -30.90 -46.37 -27.70
CA ALA A 181 -30.01 -47.37 -27.15
C ALA A 181 -29.12 -47.99 -28.23
N ASP A 182 -27.85 -48.19 -27.89
CA ASP A 182 -26.99 -49.26 -28.42
C ASP A 182 -26.26 -49.88 -27.21
N GLU A 183 -26.31 -51.20 -27.06
CA GLU A 183 -25.60 -51.92 -25.99
C GLU A 183 -24.09 -52.01 -26.34
N PRO A 184 -23.17 -51.56 -25.47
CA PRO A 184 -21.76 -51.84 -25.65
C PRO A 184 -21.46 -53.32 -25.30
N PRO A 185 -20.57 -53.99 -26.06
CA PRO A 185 -20.25 -55.39 -25.80
C PRO A 185 -19.49 -55.55 -24.48
N LYS A 186 -19.92 -56.54 -23.69
CA LYS A 186 -19.21 -56.96 -22.46
C LYS A 186 -17.85 -57.56 -22.82
N ASN A 187 -16.79 -56.80 -22.61
CA ASN A 187 -15.43 -57.35 -22.55
C ASN A 187 -14.95 -57.34 -21.10
N GLU A 188 -15.05 -58.48 -20.43
CA GLU A 188 -14.69 -58.66 -19.02
C GLU A 188 -13.18 -58.96 -18.88
N GLU A 189 -12.35 -57.92 -19.01
CA GLU A 189 -11.02 -57.90 -18.38
C GLU A 189 -10.95 -56.72 -17.40
N ALA A 190 -11.70 -56.87 -16.31
CA ALA A 190 -11.60 -55.99 -15.16
C ALA A 190 -10.24 -56.20 -14.48
N ILE A 191 -9.24 -55.40 -14.89
CA ILE A 191 -7.99 -55.26 -14.15
C ILE A 191 -8.34 -54.73 -12.76
N GLU A 192 -8.34 -55.61 -11.76
CA GLU A 192 -8.55 -55.25 -10.36
C GLU A 192 -7.42 -54.33 -9.91
N ARG A 193 -7.65 -53.02 -9.96
CA ARG A 193 -6.75 -52.07 -9.31
C ARG A 193 -6.66 -52.40 -7.82
N PRO A 194 -5.45 -52.40 -7.23
CA PRO A 194 -5.30 -52.55 -5.79
C PRO A 194 -6.20 -51.57 -5.06
N GLN A 195 -7.00 -52.07 -4.12
CA GLN A 195 -8.00 -51.26 -3.40
C GLN A 195 -7.36 -50.03 -2.74
N GLU A 196 -6.11 -50.15 -2.30
CA GLU A 196 -5.30 -49.06 -1.77
C GLU A 196 -5.11 -47.86 -2.72
N ALA A 197 -5.04 -48.08 -4.03
CA ALA A 197 -4.86 -47.00 -5.01
C ALA A 197 -6.12 -46.14 -5.14
N ARG A 198 -7.30 -46.75 -5.00
CA ARG A 198 -8.59 -46.04 -4.98
C ARG A 198 -8.74 -45.20 -3.71
N LEU A 199 -8.47 -45.80 -2.54
CA LEU A 199 -8.52 -45.10 -1.25
C LEU A 199 -7.61 -43.86 -1.23
N ARG A 200 -6.36 -43.98 -1.72
CA ARG A 200 -5.42 -42.84 -1.82
C ARG A 200 -5.93 -41.69 -2.70
N ASN A 201 -6.72 -41.97 -3.75
CA ASN A 201 -7.28 -40.93 -4.63
C ASN A 201 -8.53 -40.27 -4.01
N GLU A 202 -9.36 -41.04 -3.29
CA GLU A 202 -10.49 -40.51 -2.51
C GLU A 202 -10.01 -39.57 -1.38
N ASP A 203 -8.94 -39.96 -0.65
CA ASP A 203 -8.30 -39.14 0.37
C ASP A 203 -7.76 -37.82 -0.20
N LEU A 204 -7.10 -37.86 -1.37
CA LEU A 204 -6.57 -36.68 -2.06
C LEU A 204 -7.68 -35.73 -2.53
N LEU A 205 -8.74 -36.25 -3.17
CA LEU A 205 -9.91 -35.47 -3.57
C LEU A 205 -10.64 -34.85 -2.37
N SER A 206 -10.64 -35.51 -1.21
CA SER A 206 -11.16 -34.98 0.04
C SER A 206 -10.30 -33.82 0.55
N ALA A 207 -8.98 -33.97 0.56
CA ALA A 207 -8.04 -32.92 0.95
C ALA A 207 -8.17 -31.67 0.06
N LEU A 208 -8.21 -31.83 -1.26
CA LEU A 208 -8.41 -30.72 -2.21
C LEU A 208 -9.75 -30.01 -2.01
N GLN A 209 -10.82 -30.72 -1.66
CA GLN A 209 -12.12 -30.10 -1.33
C GLN A 209 -12.09 -29.32 0.00
N VAL A 210 -11.29 -29.75 0.97
CA VAL A 210 -11.07 -28.98 2.22
C VAL A 210 -10.26 -27.72 1.91
N GLU A 211 -9.18 -27.83 1.14
CA GLU A 211 -8.35 -26.70 0.73
C GLU A 211 -9.19 -25.68 -0.06
N LYS A 212 -9.99 -26.12 -1.04
CA LYS A 212 -10.92 -25.25 -1.79
C LYS A 212 -11.83 -24.42 -0.88
N LYS A 213 -12.39 -25.05 0.17
CA LYS A 213 -13.25 -24.36 1.14
C LYS A 213 -12.47 -23.34 1.97
N GLN A 214 -11.25 -23.67 2.38
CA GLN A 214 -10.36 -22.76 3.11
C GLN A 214 -9.96 -21.55 2.24
N THR A 215 -9.60 -21.78 0.97
CA THR A 215 -9.28 -20.70 0.01
C THR A 215 -10.47 -19.78 -0.25
N LEU A 216 -11.68 -20.34 -0.39
CA LEU A 216 -12.91 -19.55 -0.52
C LEU A 216 -13.21 -18.72 0.73
N GLN A 217 -13.00 -19.27 1.92
CA GLN A 217 -13.15 -18.53 3.18
C GLN A 217 -12.13 -17.40 3.27
N ALA A 218 -10.86 -17.65 2.95
CA ALA A 218 -9.81 -16.63 2.94
C ALA A 218 -10.13 -15.47 1.97
N ILE A 219 -10.67 -15.77 0.77
CA ILE A 219 -11.15 -14.73 -0.16
C ILE A 219 -12.30 -13.92 0.46
N HIS A 220 -13.24 -14.57 1.14
CA HIS A 220 -14.35 -13.87 1.80
C HIS A 220 -13.85 -12.96 2.93
N ASP A 221 -12.98 -13.47 3.79
CA ASP A 221 -12.39 -12.73 4.92
C ASP A 221 -11.57 -11.52 4.44
N LEU A 222 -10.81 -11.67 3.34
CA LEU A 222 -10.06 -10.58 2.70
C LEU A 222 -11.00 -9.51 2.09
N ASN A 223 -12.14 -9.90 1.51
CA ASN A 223 -13.12 -8.91 1.06
C ASN A 223 -13.70 -8.13 2.26
N LEU A 224 -14.05 -8.81 3.37
CA LEU A 224 -14.54 -8.13 4.58
C LEU A 224 -13.51 -7.16 5.18
N LEU A 225 -12.22 -7.48 5.09
CA LEU A 225 -11.13 -6.61 5.51
C LEU A 225 -11.03 -5.36 4.62
N ILE A 226 -11.02 -5.52 3.29
CA ILE A 226 -10.99 -4.40 2.34
C ILE A 226 -12.21 -3.50 2.55
N ASP A 227 -13.41 -4.08 2.61
CA ASP A 227 -14.67 -3.39 2.91
C ASP A 227 -14.64 -2.59 4.23
N ALA A 228 -13.88 -3.04 5.23
CA ALA A 228 -13.74 -2.33 6.50
C ALA A 228 -12.75 -1.16 6.39
N LEU A 229 -11.60 -1.39 5.74
CA LEU A 229 -10.54 -0.41 5.51
C LEU A 229 -11.02 0.75 4.62
N GLU A 230 -11.77 0.48 3.54
CA GLU A 230 -12.34 1.49 2.66
C GLU A 230 -13.33 2.44 3.36
N LYS A 231 -13.94 2.00 4.47
CA LYS A 231 -14.88 2.79 5.27
C LYS A 231 -14.17 3.67 6.31
N GLU A 232 -12.86 3.52 6.50
CA GLU A 232 -12.10 4.38 7.41
C GLU A 232 -11.90 5.79 6.82
N LYS A 233 -11.83 6.79 7.70
CA LYS A 233 -11.53 8.17 7.30
C LYS A 233 -10.08 8.23 6.81
N THR A 234 -9.89 8.64 5.56
CA THR A 234 -8.56 8.85 4.95
C THR A 234 -8.36 10.30 4.49
N CYS A 235 -7.12 10.64 4.14
CA CYS A 235 -6.76 11.88 3.45
C CYS A 235 -5.55 11.67 2.53
N GLY A 236 -5.22 12.66 1.70
CA GLY A 236 -4.03 12.60 0.85
C GLY A 236 -2.72 12.51 1.65
N PRO A 237 -1.67 11.87 1.09
CA PRO A 237 -0.42 11.61 1.80
C PRO A 237 0.37 12.89 2.11
N ARG A 238 1.11 12.85 3.22
CA ARG A 238 2.03 13.91 3.66
C ARG A 238 3.13 14.14 2.62
N ARG A 239 3.29 15.39 2.17
CA ARG A 239 4.21 15.74 1.07
C ARG A 239 5.57 16.18 1.60
N TYR A 240 6.50 15.25 1.79
CA TYR A 240 7.87 15.54 2.21
C TYR A 240 8.67 16.30 1.12
N HIS A 241 8.84 15.70 -0.05
CA HIS A 241 9.66 16.25 -1.15
C HIS A 241 9.11 17.51 -1.82
N LYS A 242 7.83 17.86 -1.61
CA LYS A 242 7.20 19.07 -2.17
C LYS A 242 7.04 20.20 -1.14
N GLY A 243 7.63 20.05 0.05
CA GLY A 243 7.54 20.99 1.17
C GLY A 243 8.54 22.14 1.15
N GLU A 244 9.28 22.34 0.04
CA GLU A 244 10.32 23.36 -0.09
C GLU A 244 9.78 24.78 0.10
N ILE A 245 10.47 25.60 0.90
CA ILE A 245 10.09 27.00 1.08
C ILE A 245 10.60 27.82 -0.12
N ARG A 246 9.70 28.04 -1.09
CA ARG A 246 10.01 28.78 -2.33
C ARG A 246 9.84 30.29 -2.22
N LYS A 247 9.07 30.78 -1.25
CA LYS A 247 8.83 32.21 -1.04
C LYS A 247 9.96 32.85 -0.25
N ASP A 248 10.58 33.88 -0.81
CA ASP A 248 11.71 34.58 -0.17
C ASP A 248 11.36 35.17 1.21
N THR A 249 10.11 35.59 1.41
CA THR A 249 9.59 36.10 2.69
C THR A 249 9.55 35.06 3.81
N GLU A 250 9.54 33.77 3.46
CA GLU A 250 9.38 32.65 4.40
C GLU A 250 10.70 31.90 4.64
N ARG A 251 11.80 32.24 3.94
CA ARG A 251 13.12 31.59 4.06
C ARG A 251 13.75 31.63 5.46
N ASN A 252 13.29 32.52 6.33
CA ASN A 252 13.77 32.59 7.71
C ASN A 252 12.96 31.70 8.67
N MET A 253 11.93 30.98 8.19
CA MET A 253 11.18 30.05 9.04
C MET A 253 12.01 28.81 9.34
N SER A 254 12.10 28.45 10.62
CA SER A 254 12.69 27.20 11.10
C SER A 254 11.64 26.09 11.19
N CYS A 255 11.97 24.89 10.70
CA CYS A 255 11.19 23.70 10.99
C CYS A 255 11.10 23.47 12.51
N ALA A 256 9.90 23.21 13.02
CA ALA A 256 9.68 23.00 14.45
C ALA A 256 10.35 21.72 14.99
N PHE A 257 10.65 20.75 14.12
CA PHE A 257 11.11 19.42 14.54
C PHE A 257 12.63 19.26 14.43
N CYS A 258 13.20 19.52 13.25
CA CYS A 258 14.65 19.41 13.02
C CYS A 258 15.43 20.75 13.04
N SER A 259 14.74 21.86 13.31
CA SER A 259 15.32 23.22 13.35
C SER A 259 15.95 23.75 12.05
N ALA A 260 15.88 23.01 10.94
CA ALA A 260 16.35 23.47 9.63
C ALA A 260 15.63 24.77 9.21
N VAL A 261 16.40 25.78 8.80
CA VAL A 261 15.89 27.13 8.47
C VAL A 261 15.75 27.29 6.95
N GLY A 262 14.56 27.64 6.46
CA GLY A 262 14.33 27.98 5.06
C GLY A 262 14.33 26.82 4.07
N TYR A 263 14.53 25.59 4.54
CA TYR A 263 14.52 24.39 3.69
C TYR A 263 13.10 23.88 3.44
N HIS A 264 12.33 23.61 4.49
CA HIS A 264 11.00 23.02 4.39
C HIS A 264 10.04 23.51 5.47
N TYR A 265 8.74 23.48 5.19
CA TYR A 265 7.70 23.68 6.22
C TYR A 265 7.66 22.50 7.20
N SER A 266 7.35 22.76 8.48
CA SER A 266 7.28 21.72 9.52
C SER A 266 6.37 20.53 9.17
N ASP A 267 5.27 20.75 8.43
CA ASP A 267 4.37 19.68 7.97
C ASP A 267 5.08 18.64 7.07
N SER A 268 6.14 19.06 6.37
CA SER A 268 6.92 18.29 5.40
C SER A 268 8.30 17.85 5.91
N CYS A 269 8.57 17.96 7.21
CA CYS A 269 9.86 17.53 7.79
C CYS A 269 10.17 16.05 7.49
N PRO A 270 11.30 15.73 6.82
CA PRO A 270 11.67 14.34 6.53
C PRO A 270 12.39 13.66 7.71
N GLU A 271 13.12 14.42 8.53
CA GLU A 271 13.87 13.92 9.70
C GLU A 271 12.97 13.37 10.81
N VAL A 272 11.70 13.82 10.84
CA VAL A 272 10.68 13.38 11.79
C VAL A 272 9.41 13.17 10.98
N PRO A 273 9.19 11.96 10.42
CA PRO A 273 8.14 11.75 9.45
C PRO A 273 6.74 11.74 10.08
N THR A 274 6.52 10.98 11.16
CA THR A 274 5.16 10.68 11.64
C THR A 274 4.59 11.76 12.57
N GLY A 275 3.28 11.92 12.58
CA GLY A 275 2.56 12.79 13.51
C GLY A 275 2.78 12.42 14.98
N ARG A 276 2.97 11.13 15.28
CA ARG A 276 3.25 10.61 16.63
C ARG A 276 4.61 11.10 17.16
N GLU A 277 5.69 10.81 16.45
CA GLU A 277 7.06 11.25 16.81
C GLU A 277 7.13 12.79 16.95
N ARG A 278 6.42 13.50 16.07
CA ARG A 278 6.33 14.96 16.12
C ARG A 278 5.62 15.46 17.38
N ARG A 279 4.60 14.76 17.88
CA ARG A 279 3.94 15.12 19.14
C ARG A 279 4.86 14.86 20.34
N GLU A 280 5.47 13.67 20.40
CA GLU A 280 6.45 13.30 21.43
C GLU A 280 7.58 14.34 21.54
N LEU A 281 8.11 14.84 20.41
CA LEU A 281 9.10 15.92 20.39
C LEU A 281 8.58 17.28 20.89
N LEU A 282 7.30 17.62 20.67
CA LEU A 282 6.73 18.86 21.21
C LEU A 282 6.47 18.77 22.70
N GLU A 283 5.95 17.63 23.18
CA GLU A 283 5.77 17.34 24.61
C GLU A 283 7.11 17.43 25.34
N ALA A 284 8.14 16.73 24.85
CA ALA A 284 9.50 16.76 25.42
C ALA A 284 10.14 18.15 25.39
N SER A 285 9.72 19.05 24.48
CA SER A 285 10.23 20.42 24.37
C SER A 285 9.28 21.48 24.96
N ASN A 286 8.19 21.08 25.63
CA ASN A 286 7.15 21.95 26.21
C ASN A 286 6.58 22.99 25.22
N ARG A 287 6.32 22.57 23.97
CA ARG A 287 5.73 23.42 22.92
C ARG A 287 4.28 23.04 22.63
N CYS A 288 3.47 24.02 22.25
CA CYS A 288 2.05 23.83 22.04
C CYS A 288 1.75 23.06 20.74
N GLU A 289 1.04 21.94 20.86
CA GLU A 289 0.59 21.12 19.72
C GLU A 289 -0.20 21.89 18.64
N THR A 290 -0.89 22.96 19.03
CA THR A 290 -1.74 23.75 18.16
C THR A 290 -0.97 24.77 17.32
N CYS A 291 0.13 25.35 17.84
CA CYS A 291 0.87 26.42 17.17
C CYS A 291 2.36 26.16 16.93
N LEU A 292 2.89 25.04 17.43
CA LEU A 292 4.31 24.63 17.38
C LEU A 292 5.29 25.55 18.14
N GLU A 293 4.77 26.52 18.89
CA GLU A 293 5.51 27.55 19.63
C GLU A 293 5.25 27.45 21.14
N TYR A 294 6.02 28.20 21.93
CA TYR A 294 5.79 28.35 23.37
C TYR A 294 4.57 29.25 23.64
N CYS A 295 3.47 28.66 24.14
CA CYS A 295 2.31 29.41 24.62
C CYS A 295 1.55 28.60 25.70
N ALA A 296 0.49 29.18 26.28
CA ALA A 296 -0.31 28.57 27.36
C ALA A 296 -1.04 27.26 26.99
N GLY A 297 -1.06 26.89 25.70
CA GLY A 297 -1.62 25.64 25.19
C GLY A 297 -3.14 25.53 25.22
N GLY A 298 -3.65 24.40 24.71
CA GLY A 298 -5.07 24.05 24.71
C GLY A 298 -5.97 25.12 24.10
N ASN A 299 -7.17 25.29 24.67
CA ASN A 299 -8.18 26.27 24.25
C ASN A 299 -7.75 27.75 24.42
N ARG A 300 -6.64 28.02 25.12
CA ARG A 300 -6.06 29.37 25.27
C ARG A 300 -5.04 29.69 24.16
N CYS A 301 -4.69 28.74 23.31
CA CYS A 301 -3.85 28.99 22.15
C CYS A 301 -4.62 29.78 21.08
N ARG A 302 -4.03 30.86 20.55
CA ARG A 302 -4.65 31.67 19.48
C ARG A 302 -4.96 30.91 18.19
N LYS A 303 -4.31 29.76 17.95
CA LYS A 303 -4.57 28.88 16.80
C LYS A 303 -5.55 27.74 17.12
N PHE A 304 -6.17 27.69 18.31
CA PHE A 304 -7.01 26.56 18.74
C PHE A 304 -8.16 26.25 17.78
N TYR A 305 -8.84 27.28 17.28
CA TYR A 305 -9.94 27.17 16.33
C TYR A 305 -9.48 27.06 14.86
N THR A 306 -8.18 27.07 14.58
CA THR A 306 -7.65 26.80 13.23
C THR A 306 -7.92 25.34 12.88
N LYS A 307 -8.57 25.10 11.74
CA LYS A 307 -8.84 23.74 11.26
C LYS A 307 -7.56 23.12 10.69
N CYS A 308 -7.30 21.86 11.06
CA CYS A 308 -6.28 21.02 10.45
C CYS A 308 -6.52 20.86 8.94
N PHE A 309 -5.46 20.92 8.15
CA PHE A 309 -5.54 20.74 6.69
C PHE A 309 -5.99 19.32 6.31
N HIS A 310 -5.52 18.31 7.06
CA HIS A 310 -5.70 16.89 6.76
C HIS A 310 -7.07 16.36 7.22
N CYS A 311 -7.38 16.45 8.52
CA CYS A 311 -8.62 15.88 9.07
C CYS A 311 -9.80 16.87 9.25
N ARG A 312 -9.57 18.17 9.05
CA ARG A 312 -10.53 19.29 9.22
C ARG A 312 -11.03 19.58 10.64
N GLU A 313 -10.55 18.84 11.64
CA GLU A 313 -10.82 19.08 13.07
C GLU A 313 -9.93 20.22 13.62
N THR A 314 -10.19 20.66 14.84
CA THR A 314 -9.48 21.76 15.52
C THR A 314 -8.58 21.25 16.66
N GLY A 315 -7.89 22.15 17.36
CA GLY A 315 -7.08 21.83 18.56
C GLY A 315 -5.63 21.40 18.30
N HIS A 316 -5.29 20.92 17.10
CA HIS A 316 -3.93 20.49 16.74
C HIS A 316 -3.45 21.15 15.43
N HIS A 317 -2.14 21.30 15.28
CA HIS A 317 -1.52 21.76 14.05
C HIS A 317 -1.48 20.65 12.99
N SER A 318 -1.68 20.97 11.70
CA SER A 318 -1.67 19.98 10.60
C SER A 318 -0.43 19.07 10.60
N ALA A 319 0.72 19.63 10.99
CA ALA A 319 1.99 18.91 11.08
C ALA A 319 1.98 17.73 12.07
N LEU A 320 1.06 17.72 13.03
CA LEU A 320 0.89 16.67 14.05
C LEU A 320 -0.30 15.75 13.77
N CYS A 321 -1.05 15.99 12.69
CA CYS A 321 -2.15 15.12 12.33
C CYS A 321 -1.58 13.77 11.89
N GLU A 322 -2.02 12.69 12.56
CA GLU A 322 -1.68 11.31 12.21
C GLU A 322 -2.53 10.77 11.06
N LEU A 323 -3.60 11.48 10.66
CA LEU A 323 -4.49 11.02 9.58
C LEU A 323 -3.75 10.70 8.28
N PRO A 324 -2.76 11.48 7.79
CA PRO A 324 -1.98 11.12 6.60
C PRO A 324 -1.16 9.83 6.77
N ASP A 325 -0.68 9.58 7.99
CA ASP A 325 0.18 8.43 8.30
C ASP A 325 -0.68 7.15 8.37
N ARG A 326 -1.81 7.20 9.10
CA ARG A 326 -2.84 6.15 9.12
C ARG A 326 -3.45 5.91 7.73
N SER A 327 -3.67 6.97 6.94
CA SER A 327 -4.20 6.84 5.57
C SER A 327 -3.26 6.01 4.70
N ARG A 328 -1.94 6.25 4.78
CA ARG A 328 -0.94 5.41 4.11
C ARG A 328 -1.03 3.96 4.60
N GLU A 329 -1.05 3.74 5.92
CA GLU A 329 -1.18 2.38 6.50
C GLU A 329 -2.45 1.65 6.03
N ILE A 330 -3.57 2.37 5.86
CA ILE A 330 -4.83 1.83 5.29
C ILE A 330 -4.63 1.46 3.81
N PHE A 331 -4.04 2.34 3.00
CA PHE A 331 -3.79 2.06 1.57
C PHE A 331 -2.83 0.88 1.39
N ASP A 332 -1.75 0.81 2.16
CA ASP A 332 -0.78 -0.30 2.13
C ASP A 332 -1.45 -1.64 2.52
N GLN A 333 -2.37 -1.62 3.51
CA GLN A 333 -3.15 -2.80 3.92
C GLN A 333 -4.18 -3.24 2.88
N ILE A 334 -4.86 -2.30 2.21
CA ILE A 334 -5.77 -2.61 1.11
C ILE A 334 -4.99 -3.27 -0.03
N GLU A 335 -3.87 -2.69 -0.44
CA GLU A 335 -3.04 -3.23 -1.53
C GLU A 335 -2.53 -4.64 -1.22
N GLU A 336 -2.08 -4.89 0.02
CA GLU A 336 -1.64 -6.23 0.44
C GLU A 336 -2.81 -7.24 0.53
N ALA A 337 -3.98 -6.80 1.00
CA ALA A 337 -5.18 -7.63 1.00
C ALA A 337 -5.64 -7.97 -0.43
N GLU A 338 -5.54 -7.04 -1.37
CA GLU A 338 -5.82 -7.27 -2.80
C GLU A 338 -4.82 -8.24 -3.44
N ARG A 339 -3.51 -8.08 -3.20
CA ARG A 339 -2.48 -9.05 -3.64
C ARG A 339 -2.76 -10.44 -3.09
N SER A 340 -3.01 -10.55 -1.79
CA SER A 340 -3.36 -11.81 -1.12
C SER A 340 -4.64 -12.43 -1.69
N LYS A 341 -5.67 -11.63 -1.96
CA LYS A 341 -6.93 -12.05 -2.58
C LYS A 341 -6.71 -12.58 -4.00
N GLN A 342 -5.88 -11.90 -4.80
CA GLN A 342 -5.51 -12.34 -6.15
C GLN A 342 -4.75 -13.67 -6.11
N GLY A 343 -3.81 -13.85 -5.17
CA GLY A 343 -3.10 -15.12 -4.95
C GLY A 343 -4.04 -16.27 -4.60
N ASN A 344 -4.99 -16.04 -3.69
CA ASN A 344 -6.02 -17.03 -3.35
C ASN A 344 -6.92 -17.37 -4.55
N PHE A 345 -7.31 -16.39 -5.38
CA PHE A 345 -8.04 -16.67 -6.62
C PHE A 345 -7.24 -17.52 -7.63
N GLN A 346 -5.92 -17.38 -7.68
CA GLN A 346 -5.06 -18.23 -8.52
C GLN A 346 -5.00 -19.66 -7.96
N ARG A 347 -4.77 -19.84 -6.65
CA ARG A 347 -4.77 -21.16 -6.02
C ARG A 347 -6.13 -21.86 -6.16
N LEU A 348 -7.23 -21.14 -6.01
CA LEU A 348 -8.58 -21.66 -6.19
C LEU A 348 -8.78 -22.27 -7.60
N LYS A 349 -8.32 -21.57 -8.65
CA LYS A 349 -8.36 -22.09 -10.03
C LYS A 349 -7.50 -23.34 -10.20
N GLN A 350 -6.33 -23.38 -9.56
CA GLN A 350 -5.44 -24.54 -9.60
C GLN A 350 -6.08 -25.76 -8.92
N ILE A 351 -6.67 -25.59 -7.73
CA ILE A 351 -7.40 -26.66 -7.02
C ILE A 351 -8.57 -27.18 -7.87
N ASP A 352 -9.29 -26.29 -8.57
CA ASP A 352 -10.37 -26.72 -9.47
C ASP A 352 -9.88 -27.52 -10.68
N MET A 353 -8.70 -27.20 -11.22
CA MET A 353 -8.03 -28.03 -12.24
C MET A 353 -7.59 -29.39 -11.67
N GLU A 354 -6.92 -29.41 -10.51
CA GLU A 354 -6.49 -30.63 -9.81
C GLU A 354 -7.69 -31.57 -9.54
N ILE A 355 -8.80 -31.03 -9.01
CA ILE A 355 -10.05 -31.79 -8.80
C ILE A 355 -10.64 -32.31 -10.12
N GLN A 356 -10.54 -31.54 -11.22
CA GLN A 356 -11.04 -31.97 -12.53
C GLN A 356 -10.18 -33.11 -13.11
N GLU A 357 -8.85 -33.03 -13.04
CA GLU A 357 -7.94 -34.07 -13.52
C GLU A 357 -8.18 -35.39 -12.77
N HIS A 358 -8.21 -35.35 -11.43
CA HIS A 358 -8.47 -36.54 -10.61
C HIS A 358 -9.88 -37.15 -10.81
N ARG A 359 -10.85 -36.39 -11.35
CA ARG A 359 -12.16 -36.91 -11.76
C ARG A 359 -12.18 -37.48 -13.17
N GLN A 360 -11.32 -36.99 -14.07
CA GLN A 360 -11.27 -37.39 -15.48
C GLN A 360 -10.36 -38.59 -15.73
N ASP A 361 -9.39 -38.86 -14.86
CA ASP A 361 -8.52 -40.03 -14.97
C ASP A 361 -8.81 -41.11 -13.91
N PRO A 362 -9.84 -41.96 -14.14
CA PRO A 362 -10.06 -43.16 -13.35
C PRO A 362 -9.15 -44.30 -13.83
N SER A 363 -7.89 -44.06 -14.24
CA SER A 363 -7.04 -45.10 -14.88
C SER A 363 -5.67 -45.31 -14.24
N HIS A 364 -5.11 -44.30 -13.57
CA HIS A 364 -3.78 -44.38 -12.94
C HIS A 364 -3.74 -45.05 -11.56
#